data_AF-A0A8T1R740-F1
#
_entry.id   AF-A0A8T1R740-F1
#
_cell.length_a   1.000
_cell.length_b   1.000
_cell.length_c   1.000
_cell.angle_alpha   90.00
_cell.angle_beta   90.00
_cell.angle_gamma   90.00
#
_symmetry.space_group_name_H-M   'P 1'
#
loop_
_entity.id
_entity.type
_entity.pdbx_description
1 polymer ?
#
loop_
_entity_poly.entity_id
_entity_poly.type
_entity_poly.pdbx_seq_one_letter_code
_entity_poly.pdbx_strand_id
1 'polypeptide(L)'
;MEEPTSKDDSPRVLKVLEALKQASHQLQSHPSPNSEELNSSSAIKALLELETESDAILSKDPNLSSLSQHLSELKALIENLQKSRGHHGLKSFLARRASTHSISRVAGSIESEIQAWIDRESIDTLTRVLREQHFDNEDELIKLLSQFEDRISQGFNRELQDLVLKSKLFLLLESNLCNPNCSKRIRESCGFAIGALIRFNKDVFVGQVLMGPTIGSLVTMASSASIRVLCSLIRSIKSPLVDEIESSGEIPKIISFLSHQDLEIQVLGMDCVLEIGYFGRKEAIEAMLREGLIKRLVELQRSEMGGDLIDMGRYGSGDGKENEGVGAGGLEGGNRESREKRFLESHPFASCVARFAVQLEVGEGLRQRERRAFKQEILVRVREACVSDAEAATIVAEVLWGSSP
;
A
#
# COMPACT_ATOMS: atom_id res chain seq x y z
N MET A 1 -19.22 18.02 41.36
CA MET A 1 -17.78 17.78 41.25
C MET A 1 -17.63 16.37 40.74
N GLU A 2 -17.55 16.23 39.42
CA GLU A 2 -17.14 14.99 38.77
C GLU A 2 -15.64 15.15 38.49
N GLU A 3 -14.85 14.19 38.92
CA GLU A 3 -13.40 14.16 38.72
C GLU A 3 -13.06 14.01 37.23
N PRO A 4 -12.02 14.70 36.73
CA PRO A 4 -11.58 14.54 35.35
C PRO A 4 -10.83 13.20 35.24
N THR A 5 -11.34 12.29 34.42
CA THR A 5 -10.74 10.99 34.13
C THR A 5 -9.39 11.15 33.39
N SER A 6 -8.37 10.59 34.04
CA SER A 6 -7.01 10.25 33.61
C SER A 6 -6.75 10.12 32.10
N LYS A 7 -6.39 11.22 31.42
CA LYS A 7 -5.77 11.20 30.07
C LYS A 7 -4.24 11.15 30.09
N ASP A 8 -3.61 11.29 31.26
CA ASP A 8 -2.15 11.48 31.37
C ASP A 8 -1.33 10.17 31.46
N ASP A 9 -2.01 9.01 31.61
CA ASP A 9 -1.35 7.70 31.75
C ASP A 9 -1.16 6.96 30.42
N SER A 10 -1.93 7.26 29.37
CA SER A 10 -1.90 6.57 28.06
C SER A 10 -0.49 6.41 27.45
N PRO A 11 0.38 7.46 27.41
CA PRO A 11 1.72 7.31 26.84
C PRO A 11 2.68 6.47 27.72
N ARG A 12 2.41 6.34 29.02
CA ARG A 12 3.16 5.44 29.91
C ARG A 12 2.72 3.99 29.70
N VAL A 13 1.40 3.77 29.60
CA VAL A 13 0.83 2.45 29.31
C VAL A 13 1.34 1.91 27.97
N LEU A 14 1.34 2.73 26.91
CA LEU A 14 1.86 2.35 25.60
C LEU A 14 3.31 1.89 25.65
N LYS A 15 4.19 2.60 26.36
CA LYS A 15 5.61 2.22 26.49
C LYS A 15 5.79 0.87 27.20
N VAL A 16 5.03 0.64 28.28
CA VAL A 16 5.07 -0.62 29.03
C VAL A 16 4.57 -1.77 28.14
N LEU A 17 3.48 -1.54 27.40
CA LEU A 17 2.92 -2.53 26.48
C LEU A 17 3.84 -2.83 25.30
N GLU A 18 4.49 -1.83 24.70
CA GLU A 18 5.49 -2.04 23.64
C GLU A 18 6.68 -2.87 24.13
N ALA A 19 7.17 -2.60 25.35
CA ALA A 19 8.24 -3.38 25.98
C ALA A 19 7.81 -4.84 26.24
N LEU A 20 6.59 -5.04 26.75
CA LEU A 20 5.99 -6.37 26.95
C LEU A 20 5.81 -7.13 25.62
N LYS A 21 5.38 -6.43 24.57
CA LYS A 21 5.22 -6.97 23.22
C LYS A 21 6.57 -7.45 22.67
N GLN A 22 7.60 -6.61 22.76
CA GLN A 22 8.94 -6.94 22.27
C GLN A 22 9.55 -8.12 23.03
N ALA A 23 9.39 -8.15 24.36
CA ALA A 23 9.88 -9.25 25.18
C ALA A 23 9.12 -10.57 24.90
N SER A 24 7.81 -10.50 24.68
CA SER A 24 6.99 -11.65 24.26
C SER A 24 7.40 -12.20 22.90
N HIS A 25 7.63 -11.32 21.92
CA HIS A 25 8.10 -11.71 20.58
C HIS A 25 9.47 -12.42 20.65
N GLN A 26 10.41 -11.91 21.46
CA GLN A 26 11.71 -12.56 21.67
C GLN A 26 11.58 -13.95 22.32
N LEU A 27 10.62 -14.11 23.23
CA LEU A 27 10.33 -15.38 23.87
C LEU A 27 9.68 -16.40 22.90
N GLN A 28 8.90 -15.90 21.94
CA GLN A 28 8.30 -16.71 20.88
C GLN A 28 9.34 -17.18 19.86
N SER A 29 10.24 -16.30 19.41
CA SER A 29 11.22 -16.58 18.36
C SER A 29 12.39 -17.46 18.82
N HIS A 30 12.76 -17.38 20.11
CA HIS A 30 13.82 -18.19 20.70
C HIS A 30 13.36 -18.94 21.96
N PRO A 31 12.58 -20.03 21.81
CA PRO A 31 12.23 -20.91 22.92
C PRO A 31 13.46 -21.77 23.28
N SER A 32 14.50 -21.21 23.93
CA SER A 32 15.77 -21.91 24.15
C SER A 32 15.60 -23.18 25.00
N PRO A 33 16.10 -24.37 24.55
CA PRO A 33 16.08 -25.61 25.32
C PRO A 33 17.30 -25.80 26.24
N ASN A 34 18.35 -24.96 26.17
CA ASN A 34 19.63 -25.26 26.82
C ASN A 34 19.75 -24.68 28.24
N SER A 35 20.33 -25.48 29.14
CA SER A 35 20.18 -25.39 30.60
C SER A 35 20.77 -24.14 31.25
N GLU A 36 21.69 -23.43 30.60
CA GLU A 36 22.38 -22.29 31.21
C GLU A 36 21.80 -20.91 30.81
N GLU A 37 20.97 -20.83 29.76
CA GLU A 37 20.45 -19.56 29.23
C GLU A 37 19.08 -19.12 29.77
N LEU A 38 18.27 -19.99 30.37
CA LEU A 38 16.93 -19.59 30.83
C LEU A 38 16.95 -18.74 32.12
N ASN A 39 18.03 -18.77 32.91
CA ASN A 39 18.20 -17.82 34.04
C ASN A 39 18.73 -16.45 33.57
N SER A 40 19.12 -16.36 32.29
CA SER A 40 19.75 -15.21 31.62
C SER A 40 19.00 -14.73 30.37
N SER A 41 17.85 -15.33 30.03
CA SER A 41 16.94 -14.79 29.02
C SER A 41 16.41 -13.46 29.54
N SER A 42 17.00 -12.35 29.06
CA SER A 42 16.61 -11.00 29.46
C SER A 42 15.12 -10.76 29.23
N ALA A 43 14.53 -11.40 28.22
CA ALA A 43 13.11 -11.33 27.90
C ALA A 43 12.22 -11.89 29.02
N ILE A 44 12.58 -13.02 29.64
CA ILE A 44 11.79 -13.62 30.73
C ILE A 44 11.83 -12.74 32.00
N LYS A 45 13.01 -12.20 32.34
CA LYS A 45 13.14 -11.27 33.48
C LYS A 45 12.40 -9.95 33.21
N ALA A 46 12.55 -9.39 32.02
CA ALA A 46 11.84 -8.18 31.61
C ALA A 46 10.32 -8.37 31.69
N LEU A 47 9.78 -9.51 31.23
CA LEU A 47 8.34 -9.79 31.33
C LEU A 47 7.85 -9.89 32.79
N LEU A 48 8.62 -10.48 33.69
CA LEU A 48 8.26 -10.60 35.11
C LEU A 48 8.37 -9.26 35.85
N GLU A 49 9.37 -8.43 35.51
CA GLU A 49 9.50 -7.08 36.07
C GLU A 49 8.37 -6.17 35.56
N LEU A 50 8.07 -6.22 34.26
CA LEU A 50 6.98 -5.46 33.64
C LEU A 50 5.58 -5.94 34.08
N GLU A 51 5.37 -7.22 34.39
CA GLU A 51 4.12 -7.73 35.02
C GLU A 51 3.83 -6.96 36.32
N THR A 52 4.82 -6.85 37.20
CA THR A 52 4.62 -6.22 38.52
C THR A 52 4.33 -4.73 38.44
N GLU A 53 4.88 -4.03 37.44
CA GLU A 53 4.55 -2.62 37.17
C GLU A 53 3.20 -2.47 36.46
N SER A 54 2.85 -3.45 35.62
CA SER A 54 1.65 -3.40 34.79
C SER A 54 0.39 -3.86 35.55
N ASP A 55 0.44 -4.72 36.55
CA ASP A 55 -0.77 -5.17 37.30
C ASP A 55 -1.60 -3.99 37.87
N ALA A 56 -0.96 -2.89 38.29
CA ALA A 56 -1.63 -1.69 38.76
C ALA A 56 -2.30 -0.86 37.63
N ILE A 57 -1.84 -1.04 36.39
CA ILE A 57 -2.29 -0.35 35.17
C ILE A 57 -3.33 -1.20 34.42
N LEU A 58 -3.06 -2.49 34.26
CA LEU A 58 -3.90 -3.46 33.54
C LEU A 58 -5.23 -3.73 34.27
N SER A 59 -5.24 -3.66 35.61
CA SER A 59 -6.46 -3.85 36.41
C SER A 59 -7.50 -2.73 36.25
N LYS A 60 -7.12 -1.58 35.67
CA LYS A 60 -8.03 -0.44 35.45
C LYS A 60 -8.79 -0.50 34.12
N ASP A 61 -8.26 -1.21 33.12
CA ASP A 61 -8.90 -1.33 31.81
C ASP A 61 -9.54 -2.73 31.66
N PRO A 62 -10.87 -2.84 31.52
CA PRO A 62 -11.55 -4.13 31.33
C PRO A 62 -11.08 -4.87 30.07
N ASN A 63 -10.47 -4.19 29.09
CA ASN A 63 -9.94 -4.81 27.89
C ASN A 63 -8.58 -5.49 28.08
N LEU A 64 -7.94 -5.33 29.24
CA LEU A 64 -6.61 -5.87 29.56
C LEU A 64 -6.66 -7.01 30.59
N SER A 65 -7.88 -7.44 30.99
CA SER A 65 -8.03 -8.52 31.96
C SER A 65 -7.52 -9.86 31.43
N SER A 66 -7.69 -10.15 30.15
CA SER A 66 -7.14 -11.37 29.54
C SER A 66 -5.59 -11.33 29.53
N LEU A 67 -4.99 -10.15 29.36
CA LEU A 67 -3.54 -9.97 29.39
C LEU A 67 -2.96 -10.31 30.76
N SER A 68 -3.62 -9.86 31.83
CA SER A 68 -3.23 -10.23 33.20
C SER A 68 -3.30 -11.75 33.44
N GLN A 69 -4.30 -12.42 32.86
CA GLN A 69 -4.44 -13.87 32.95
C GLN A 69 -3.32 -14.59 32.20
N HIS A 70 -2.98 -14.11 30.99
CA HIS A 70 -1.87 -14.67 30.21
C HIS A 70 -0.51 -14.45 30.87
N LEU A 71 -0.27 -13.29 31.50
CA LEU A 71 0.95 -13.02 32.26
C LEU A 71 1.07 -13.93 33.49
N SER A 72 -0.03 -14.12 34.23
CA SER A 72 -0.10 -15.05 35.36
C SER A 72 0.14 -16.51 34.91
N GLU A 73 -0.43 -16.93 33.78
CA GLU A 73 -0.21 -18.26 33.19
C GLU A 73 1.27 -18.44 32.78
N LEU A 74 1.86 -17.43 32.15
CA LEU A 74 3.26 -17.44 31.75
C LEU A 74 4.17 -17.62 32.97
N LYS A 75 3.93 -16.88 34.05
CA LYS A 75 4.67 -16.99 35.31
C LYS A 75 4.56 -18.40 35.91
N ALA A 76 3.36 -18.94 35.98
CA ALA A 76 3.15 -20.30 36.49
C ALA A 76 3.89 -21.36 35.65
N LEU A 77 3.90 -21.21 34.32
CA LEU A 77 4.65 -22.09 33.41
C LEU A 77 6.16 -21.99 33.63
N ILE A 78 6.69 -20.78 33.82
CA ILE A 78 8.12 -20.55 34.09
C ILE A 78 8.53 -21.16 35.44
N GLU A 79 7.74 -20.94 36.50
CA GLU A 79 8.02 -21.53 37.81
C GLU A 79 8.00 -23.07 37.79
N ASN A 80 7.06 -23.67 37.06
CA ASN A 80 6.99 -25.13 36.89
C ASN A 80 8.19 -25.67 36.09
N LEU A 81 8.64 -24.92 35.09
CA LEU A 81 9.85 -25.25 34.33
C LEU A 81 11.11 -25.16 35.21
N GLN A 82 11.18 -24.18 36.12
CA GLN A 82 12.27 -24.06 37.09
C GLN A 82 12.27 -25.21 38.12
N LYS A 83 11.11 -25.57 38.67
CA LYS A 83 10.96 -26.68 39.64
C LYS A 83 11.30 -28.06 39.04
N SER A 84 11.05 -28.26 37.75
CA SER A 84 11.31 -29.53 37.06
C SER A 84 12.79 -29.74 36.64
N ARG A 85 13.65 -28.72 36.76
CA ARG A 85 15.08 -28.79 36.40
C ARG A 85 15.94 -29.71 37.28
N GLY A 86 15.48 -30.06 38.48
CA GLY A 86 16.22 -30.92 39.41
C GLY A 86 16.16 -32.43 39.12
N HIS A 87 15.36 -32.87 38.14
CA HIS A 87 15.11 -34.28 37.87
C HIS A 87 15.61 -34.66 36.47
N HIS A 88 16.69 -35.43 36.37
CA HIS A 88 17.25 -35.88 35.09
C HIS A 88 16.61 -37.20 34.63
N GLY A 89 15.63 -37.12 33.71
CA GLY A 89 14.99 -38.30 33.12
C GLY A 89 14.28 -38.00 31.80
N LEU A 90 14.00 -39.03 30.99
CA LEU A 90 13.30 -38.86 29.70
C LEU A 90 11.92 -38.19 29.85
N LYS A 91 11.23 -38.44 30.98
CA LYS A 91 9.98 -37.75 31.33
C LYS A 91 10.16 -36.25 31.54
N SER A 92 11.26 -35.82 32.18
CA SER A 92 11.51 -34.38 32.41
C SER A 92 11.96 -33.66 31.15
N PHE A 93 12.63 -34.36 30.22
CA PHE A 93 12.94 -33.83 28.90
C PHE A 93 11.68 -33.53 28.06
N LEU A 94 10.74 -34.49 27.99
CA LEU A 94 9.46 -34.28 27.30
C LEU A 94 8.61 -33.20 27.97
N ALA A 95 8.56 -33.17 29.30
CA ALA A 95 7.86 -32.13 30.05
C ALA A 95 8.46 -30.73 29.82
N ARG A 96 9.79 -30.60 29.74
CA ARG A 96 10.45 -29.33 29.38
C ARG A 96 10.07 -28.87 27.98
N ARG A 97 10.10 -29.76 26.99
CA ARG A 97 9.76 -29.40 25.60
C ARG A 97 8.30 -28.98 25.45
N ALA A 98 7.38 -29.68 26.12
CA ALA A 98 5.97 -29.31 26.18
C ALA A 98 5.76 -27.94 26.86
N SER A 99 6.47 -27.70 27.98
CA SER A 99 6.41 -26.43 28.71
C SER A 99 7.01 -25.27 27.92
N THR A 100 8.09 -25.50 27.16
CA THR A 100 8.67 -24.49 26.27
C THR A 100 7.72 -24.13 25.13
N HIS A 101 7.00 -25.11 24.58
CA HIS A 101 5.99 -24.86 23.56
C HIS A 101 4.78 -24.09 24.13
N SER A 102 4.32 -24.43 25.34
CA SER A 102 3.24 -23.68 26.00
C SER A 102 3.66 -22.25 26.35
N ILE A 103 4.91 -22.03 26.77
CA ILE A 103 5.47 -20.69 27.01
C ILE A 103 5.47 -19.88 25.71
N SER A 104 5.96 -20.44 24.61
CA SER A 104 5.95 -19.78 23.29
C SER A 104 4.52 -19.46 22.83
N ARG A 105 3.55 -20.36 23.09
CA ARG A 105 2.13 -20.13 22.79
C ARG A 105 1.55 -18.98 23.61
N VAL A 106 1.75 -18.98 24.94
CA VAL A 106 1.25 -17.91 25.83
C VAL A 106 1.91 -16.58 25.51
N ALA A 107 3.22 -16.57 25.20
CA ALA A 107 3.92 -15.37 24.73
C ALA A 107 3.30 -14.82 23.43
N GLY A 108 2.94 -15.69 22.48
CA GLY A 108 2.21 -15.29 21.28
C GLY A 108 0.81 -14.71 21.58
N SER A 109 0.09 -15.28 22.55
CA SER A 109 -1.19 -14.74 23.01
C SER A 109 -1.05 -13.35 23.64
N ILE A 110 -0.05 -13.16 24.52
CA ILE A 110 0.29 -11.86 25.12
C ILE A 110 0.59 -10.82 24.03
N GLU A 111 1.45 -11.17 23.06
CA GLU A 111 1.79 -10.28 21.95
C GLU A 111 0.55 -9.87 21.14
N SER A 112 -0.32 -10.84 20.81
CA SER A 112 -1.54 -10.58 20.04
C SER A 112 -2.52 -9.68 20.79
N GLU A 113 -2.66 -9.88 22.11
CA GLU A 113 -3.59 -9.10 22.93
C GLU A 113 -3.09 -7.66 23.13
N ILE A 114 -1.77 -7.49 23.33
CA ILE A 114 -1.15 -6.16 23.35
C ILE A 114 -1.37 -5.45 22.03
N GLN A 115 -1.16 -6.13 20.90
CA GLN A 115 -1.40 -5.52 19.59
C GLN A 115 -2.87 -5.13 19.39
N ALA A 116 -3.81 -5.98 19.80
CA ALA A 116 -5.24 -5.66 19.71
C ALA A 116 -5.62 -4.44 20.57
N TRP A 117 -4.98 -4.26 21.74
CA TRP A 117 -5.16 -3.06 22.55
C TRP A 117 -4.57 -1.82 21.87
N ILE A 118 -3.34 -1.89 21.36
CA ILE A 118 -2.69 -0.80 20.63
C ILE A 118 -3.54 -0.39 19.41
N ASP A 119 -4.05 -1.38 18.67
CA ASP A 119 -4.93 -1.16 17.51
C ASP A 119 -6.21 -0.43 17.90
N ARG A 120 -6.82 -0.80 19.03
CA ARG A 120 -8.03 -0.14 19.56
C ARG A 120 -7.76 1.32 19.93
N GLU A 121 -6.72 1.57 20.72
CA GLU A 121 -6.36 2.94 21.15
C GLU A 121 -5.97 3.82 19.96
N SER A 122 -5.24 3.26 18.99
CA SER A 122 -4.83 3.97 17.77
C SER A 122 -6.03 4.35 16.91
N ILE A 123 -6.97 3.42 16.69
CA ILE A 123 -8.20 3.68 15.93
C ILE A 123 -9.08 4.69 16.66
N ASP A 124 -9.26 4.57 17.98
CA ASP A 124 -10.10 5.50 18.74
C ASP A 124 -9.52 6.91 18.73
N THR A 125 -8.20 7.04 18.94
CA THR A 125 -7.49 8.31 18.85
C THR A 125 -7.63 8.92 17.46
N LEU A 126 -7.38 8.16 16.40
CA LEU A 126 -7.53 8.63 15.03
C LEU A 126 -8.97 9.05 14.71
N THR A 127 -9.95 8.25 15.13
CA THR A 127 -11.38 8.52 14.95
C THR A 127 -11.80 9.81 15.67
N ARG A 128 -11.30 10.04 16.88
CA ARG A 128 -11.56 11.26 17.64
C ARG A 128 -11.02 12.49 16.93
N VAL A 129 -9.74 12.46 16.54
CA VAL A 129 -9.09 13.59 15.85
C VAL A 129 -9.80 13.88 14.53
N LEU A 130 -10.08 12.86 13.70
CA LEU A 130 -10.77 13.06 12.42
C LEU A 130 -12.18 13.66 12.54
N ARG A 131 -12.84 13.54 13.70
CA ARG A 131 -14.16 14.14 13.95
C ARG A 131 -14.09 15.62 14.33
N GLU A 132 -12.96 16.08 14.86
CA GLU A 132 -12.84 17.44 15.40
C GLU A 132 -12.83 18.51 14.28
N GLN A 133 -12.60 18.12 13.01
CA GLN A 133 -12.68 18.92 11.76
C GLN A 133 -11.83 20.21 11.70
N HIS A 134 -11.35 20.71 12.83
CA HIS A 134 -10.39 21.79 12.99
C HIS A 134 -9.14 21.22 13.66
N PHE A 135 -8.06 21.18 12.87
CA PHE A 135 -6.81 20.60 13.28
C PHE A 135 -5.86 21.72 13.69
N ASP A 136 -5.70 21.92 15.00
CA ASP A 136 -4.68 22.84 15.52
C ASP A 136 -3.26 22.31 15.24
N ASN A 137 -3.13 21.00 15.02
CA ASN A 137 -1.86 20.32 14.73
C ASN A 137 -2.01 19.29 13.59
N GLU A 138 -1.86 19.75 12.34
CA GLU A 138 -1.97 18.88 11.16
C GLU A 138 -0.92 17.77 11.14
N ASP A 139 0.29 18.03 11.60
CA ASP A 139 1.40 17.07 11.53
C ASP A 139 1.16 15.87 12.46
N GLU A 140 0.45 16.06 13.57
CA GLU A 140 0.03 14.96 14.45
C GLU A 140 -1.00 14.06 13.77
N LEU A 141 -2.00 14.62 13.09
CA LEU A 141 -2.96 13.82 12.33
C LEU A 141 -2.27 13.05 11.19
N ILE A 142 -1.38 13.71 10.44
CA ILE A 142 -0.63 13.04 9.37
C ILE A 142 0.16 11.88 9.93
N LYS A 143 0.82 12.05 11.09
CA LYS A 143 1.54 10.98 11.78
C LYS A 143 0.61 9.81 12.16
N LEU A 144 -0.58 10.09 12.71
CA LEU A 144 -1.56 9.06 13.05
C LEU A 144 -2.06 8.32 11.80
N LEU A 145 -2.30 9.02 10.69
CA LEU A 145 -2.69 8.43 9.42
C LEU A 145 -1.59 7.52 8.85
N SER A 146 -0.33 7.96 8.91
CA SER A 146 0.81 7.13 8.49
C SER A 146 0.98 5.89 9.37
N GLN A 147 0.84 6.02 10.69
CA GLN A 147 0.88 4.87 11.60
C GLN A 147 -0.23 3.87 11.31
N PHE A 148 -1.44 4.36 10.98
CA PHE A 148 -2.55 3.53 10.58
C PHE A 148 -2.27 2.81 9.24
N GLU A 149 -1.73 3.52 8.25
CA GLU A 149 -1.32 2.94 6.96
C GLU A 149 -0.26 1.84 7.13
N ASP A 150 0.77 2.10 7.94
CA ASP A 150 1.80 1.11 8.26
C ASP A 150 1.19 -0.12 8.93
N ARG A 151 0.26 0.10 9.86
CA ARG A 151 -0.39 -0.99 10.60
C ARG A 151 -1.23 -1.88 9.71
N ILE A 152 -2.05 -1.33 8.81
CA ILE A 152 -2.87 -2.14 7.89
C ILE A 152 -2.03 -2.80 6.79
N SER A 153 -0.86 -2.23 6.46
CA SER A 153 0.06 -2.80 5.47
C SER A 153 0.82 -4.04 5.96
N GLN A 154 0.83 -4.30 7.28
CA GLN A 154 1.45 -5.51 7.87
C GLN A 154 0.69 -6.81 7.56
N GLY A 155 -0.51 -6.72 7.01
CA GLY A 155 -1.31 -7.87 6.60
C GLY A 155 -2.69 -7.91 7.24
N PHE A 156 -3.52 -8.81 6.73
CA PHE A 156 -4.92 -8.93 7.12
C PHE A 156 -5.09 -9.33 8.59
N ASN A 157 -5.93 -8.57 9.32
CA ASN A 157 -6.32 -8.88 10.69
C ASN A 157 -7.82 -8.66 10.88
N ARG A 158 -8.53 -9.72 11.28
CA ARG A 158 -9.99 -9.70 11.41
C ARG A 158 -10.48 -8.74 12.51
N GLU A 159 -9.77 -8.67 13.63
CA GLU A 159 -10.14 -7.82 14.77
C GLU A 159 -9.93 -6.35 14.43
N LEU A 160 -8.82 -6.02 13.77
CA LEU A 160 -8.55 -4.69 13.25
C LEU A 160 -9.63 -4.24 12.26
N GLN A 161 -10.05 -5.12 11.35
CA GLN A 161 -11.15 -4.83 10.42
C GLN A 161 -12.45 -4.52 11.19
N ASP A 162 -12.78 -5.33 12.19
CA ASP A 162 -13.98 -5.12 13.01
C ASP A 162 -13.93 -3.77 13.75
N LEU A 163 -12.76 -3.38 14.28
CA LEU A 163 -12.55 -2.06 14.89
C LEU A 163 -12.74 -0.92 13.89
N VAL A 164 -12.16 -1.02 12.68
CA VAL A 164 -12.31 -0.02 11.61
C VAL A 164 -13.79 0.14 11.19
N LEU A 165 -14.52 -0.97 11.10
CA LEU A 165 -15.94 -0.95 10.74
C LEU A 165 -16.81 -0.36 11.86
N LYS A 166 -16.59 -0.77 13.12
CA LYS A 166 -17.33 -0.25 14.29
C LYS A 166 -17.13 1.24 14.51
N SER A 167 -15.89 1.73 14.31
CA SER A 167 -15.56 3.15 14.42
C SER A 167 -16.06 4.00 13.25
N LYS A 168 -16.51 3.35 12.15
CA LYS A 168 -16.88 4.00 10.87
C LYS A 168 -15.72 4.82 10.30
N LEU A 169 -14.49 4.36 10.50
CA LEU A 169 -13.28 5.11 10.15
C LEU A 169 -13.21 5.45 8.66
N PHE A 170 -13.63 4.54 7.76
CA PHE A 170 -13.65 4.81 6.32
C PHE A 170 -14.49 6.06 5.98
N LEU A 171 -15.70 6.19 6.55
CA LEU A 171 -16.56 7.35 6.30
C LEU A 171 -15.92 8.65 6.79
N LEU A 172 -15.17 8.60 7.90
CA LEU A 172 -14.43 9.76 8.40
C LEU A 172 -13.26 10.13 7.47
N LEU A 173 -12.52 9.15 6.97
CA LEU A 173 -11.46 9.37 5.99
C LEU A 173 -12.01 9.95 4.69
N GLU A 174 -13.10 9.39 4.18
CA GLU A 174 -13.74 9.86 2.95
C GLU A 174 -14.29 11.28 3.12
N SER A 175 -14.97 11.58 4.23
CA SER A 175 -15.49 12.93 4.48
C SER A 175 -14.38 13.98 4.56
N ASN A 176 -13.25 13.67 5.18
CA ASN A 176 -12.09 14.57 5.23
C ASN A 176 -11.41 14.72 3.87
N LEU A 177 -11.22 13.62 3.12
CA LEU A 177 -10.70 13.63 1.74
C LEU A 177 -11.55 14.53 0.81
N CYS A 178 -12.86 14.44 0.94
CA CYS A 178 -13.82 15.13 0.08
C CYS A 178 -14.15 16.56 0.54
N ASN A 179 -13.70 16.96 1.73
CA ASN A 179 -13.94 18.30 2.27
C ASN A 179 -12.95 19.32 1.66
N PRO A 180 -13.41 20.29 0.85
CA PRO A 180 -12.53 21.28 0.24
C PRO A 180 -11.92 22.26 1.24
N ASN A 181 -12.51 22.39 2.44
CA ASN A 181 -11.98 23.22 3.52
C ASN A 181 -10.84 22.54 4.29
N CYS A 182 -10.66 21.22 4.10
CA CYS A 182 -9.55 20.49 4.68
C CYS A 182 -8.27 20.77 3.89
N SER A 183 -7.13 20.84 4.57
CA SER A 183 -5.87 21.12 3.89
C SER A 183 -5.51 20.00 2.92
N LYS A 184 -4.84 20.38 1.83
CA LYS A 184 -4.43 19.45 0.77
C LYS A 184 -3.63 18.26 1.32
N ARG A 185 -2.70 18.50 2.26
CA ARG A 185 -1.87 17.45 2.89
C ARG A 185 -2.72 16.41 3.61
N ILE A 186 -3.68 16.84 4.43
CA ILE A 186 -4.56 15.93 5.16
C ILE A 186 -5.42 15.12 4.18
N ARG A 187 -5.99 15.79 3.17
CA ARG A 187 -6.78 15.13 2.13
C ARG A 187 -5.97 14.04 1.41
N GLU A 188 -4.73 14.34 1.04
CA GLU A 188 -3.80 13.37 0.45
C GLU A 188 -3.52 12.18 1.38
N SER A 189 -3.22 12.44 2.66
CA SER A 189 -3.02 11.38 3.67
C SER A 189 -4.26 10.51 3.88
N CYS A 190 -5.47 11.10 3.87
CA CYS A 190 -6.71 10.32 3.90
C CYS A 190 -6.86 9.44 2.66
N GLY A 191 -6.48 9.95 1.48
CA GLY A 191 -6.44 9.18 0.24
C GLY A 191 -5.53 7.95 0.33
N PHE A 192 -4.32 8.10 0.87
CA PHE A 192 -3.41 6.98 1.09
C PHE A 192 -3.98 5.95 2.08
N ALA A 193 -4.55 6.40 3.20
CA ALA A 193 -5.21 5.52 4.16
C ALA A 193 -6.37 4.73 3.54
N ILE A 194 -7.19 5.37 2.68
CA ILE A 194 -8.25 4.69 1.91
C ILE A 194 -7.65 3.66 0.95
N GLY A 195 -6.62 4.03 0.19
CA GLY A 195 -5.94 3.10 -0.72
C GLY A 195 -5.37 1.88 0.00
N ALA A 196 -4.80 2.09 1.18
CA ALA A 196 -4.28 1.02 2.03
C ALA A 196 -5.41 0.15 2.62
N LEU A 197 -6.57 0.70 2.97
CA LEU A 197 -7.75 -0.07 3.37
C LEU A 197 -8.26 -0.99 2.27
N ILE A 198 -8.25 -0.54 1.00
CA ILE A 198 -8.62 -1.39 -0.13
C ILE A 198 -7.65 -2.57 -0.27
N ARG A 199 -6.34 -2.34 -0.10
CA ARG A 199 -5.33 -3.41 -0.14
C ARG A 199 -5.48 -4.37 1.05
N PHE A 200 -5.88 -3.85 2.21
CA PHE A 200 -6.09 -4.63 3.43
C PHE A 200 -7.27 -5.60 3.29
N ASN A 201 -8.41 -5.14 2.77
CA ASN A 201 -9.51 -6.03 2.39
C ASN A 201 -10.39 -5.41 1.28
N LYS A 202 -10.19 -5.88 0.05
CA LYS A 202 -10.94 -5.43 -1.13
C LYS A 202 -12.45 -5.65 -0.98
N ASP A 203 -12.87 -6.80 -0.49
CA ASP A 203 -14.28 -7.22 -0.50
C ASP A 203 -15.16 -6.37 0.43
N VAL A 204 -14.55 -5.73 1.42
CA VAL A 204 -15.27 -4.93 2.43
C VAL A 204 -15.36 -3.47 2.01
N PHE A 205 -14.30 -2.91 1.45
CA PHE A 205 -14.17 -1.45 1.28
C PHE A 205 -14.40 -0.97 -0.15
N VAL A 206 -14.32 -1.85 -1.18
CA VAL A 206 -14.53 -1.44 -2.57
C VAL A 206 -15.90 -0.82 -2.80
N GLY A 207 -16.97 -1.38 -2.21
CA GLY A 207 -18.30 -0.81 -2.35
C GLY A 207 -18.38 0.63 -1.86
N GLN A 208 -17.64 0.97 -0.80
CA GLN A 208 -17.63 2.33 -0.25
C GLN A 208 -16.94 3.31 -1.20
N VAL A 209 -15.83 2.91 -1.84
CA VAL A 209 -15.15 3.74 -2.86
C VAL A 209 -16.03 3.95 -4.10
N LEU A 210 -16.66 2.88 -4.60
CA LEU A 210 -17.46 2.94 -5.84
C LEU A 210 -18.75 3.74 -5.69
N MET A 211 -19.36 3.73 -4.50
CA MET A 211 -20.62 4.46 -4.27
C MET A 211 -20.39 5.88 -3.71
N GLY A 212 -19.14 6.26 -3.47
CA GLY A 212 -18.78 7.48 -2.75
C GLY A 212 -18.15 8.56 -3.63
N PRO A 213 -17.98 9.80 -3.10
CA PRO A 213 -17.34 10.92 -3.80
C PRO A 213 -15.81 10.81 -3.90
N THR A 214 -15.22 9.69 -3.47
CA THR A 214 -13.77 9.48 -3.40
C THR A 214 -13.08 9.72 -4.76
N ILE A 215 -13.60 9.14 -5.84
CA ILE A 215 -12.97 9.21 -7.18
C ILE A 215 -12.95 10.66 -7.69
N GLY A 216 -14.11 11.32 -7.72
CA GLY A 216 -14.23 12.70 -8.16
C GLY A 216 -13.38 13.66 -7.33
N SER A 217 -13.25 13.42 -6.02
CA SER A 217 -12.40 14.22 -5.13
C SER A 217 -10.92 14.04 -5.42
N LEU A 218 -10.45 12.82 -5.69
CA LEU A 218 -9.06 12.54 -6.07
C LEU A 218 -8.69 13.16 -7.42
N VAL A 219 -9.58 13.05 -8.41
CA VAL A 219 -9.39 13.63 -9.75
C VAL A 219 -9.39 15.15 -9.67
N THR A 220 -10.34 15.75 -8.94
CA THR A 220 -10.43 17.22 -8.82
C THR A 220 -9.27 17.83 -8.02
N MET A 221 -8.69 17.08 -7.07
CA MET A 221 -7.54 17.55 -6.29
C MET A 221 -6.26 17.71 -7.15
N ALA A 222 -6.16 16.96 -8.26
CA ALA A 222 -5.10 17.08 -9.27
C ALA A 222 -3.68 17.24 -8.68
N SER A 223 -3.34 16.41 -7.70
CA SER A 223 -2.00 16.40 -7.10
C SER A 223 -1.28 15.09 -7.37
N SER A 224 0.04 15.09 -7.29
CA SER A 224 0.80 13.85 -7.52
C SER A 224 0.40 12.75 -6.53
N ALA A 225 0.18 13.10 -5.25
CA ALA A 225 -0.36 12.17 -4.26
C ALA A 225 -1.77 11.66 -4.63
N SER A 226 -2.70 12.54 -5.03
CA SER A 226 -4.07 12.14 -5.37
C SER A 226 -4.12 11.19 -6.57
N ILE A 227 -3.30 11.46 -7.59
CA ILE A 227 -3.24 10.66 -8.80
C ILE A 227 -2.55 9.32 -8.52
N ARG A 228 -1.51 9.26 -7.66
CA ARG A 228 -0.93 7.99 -7.19
C ARG A 228 -1.96 7.12 -6.48
N VAL A 229 -2.77 7.71 -5.61
CA VAL A 229 -3.87 7.00 -4.94
C VAL A 229 -4.86 6.49 -5.98
N LEU A 230 -5.29 7.34 -6.93
CA LEU A 230 -6.20 6.95 -8.01
C LEU A 230 -5.66 5.77 -8.83
N CYS A 231 -4.40 5.83 -9.30
CA CYS A 231 -3.81 4.74 -10.07
C CYS A 231 -3.68 3.46 -9.20
N SER A 232 -3.35 3.57 -7.90
CA SER A 232 -3.36 2.43 -6.98
C SER A 232 -4.75 1.81 -6.81
N LEU A 233 -5.80 2.63 -6.77
CA LEU A 233 -7.18 2.15 -6.70
C LEU A 233 -7.58 1.44 -7.99
N ILE A 234 -7.19 1.97 -9.17
CA ILE A 234 -7.47 1.31 -10.47
C ILE A 234 -6.84 -0.09 -10.49
N ARG A 235 -5.58 -0.23 -10.08
CA ARG A 235 -4.90 -1.55 -9.98
C ARG A 235 -5.58 -2.50 -9.00
N SER A 236 -6.01 -1.99 -7.85
CA SER A 236 -6.57 -2.82 -6.78
C SER A 236 -8.00 -3.25 -7.08
N ILE A 237 -8.82 -2.35 -7.61
CA ILE A 237 -10.25 -2.55 -7.83
C ILE A 237 -10.52 -3.14 -9.22
N LYS A 238 -9.72 -2.75 -10.23
CA LYS A 238 -9.80 -3.15 -11.64
C LYS A 238 -11.02 -2.55 -12.35
N SER A 239 -11.61 -3.27 -13.31
CA SER A 239 -12.71 -2.82 -14.18
C SER A 239 -13.86 -2.11 -13.44
N PRO A 240 -14.34 -2.56 -12.26
CA PRO A 240 -15.42 -1.86 -11.56
C PRO A 240 -15.10 -0.39 -11.25
N LEU A 241 -13.84 -0.05 -10.96
CA LEU A 241 -13.46 1.35 -10.73
C LEU A 241 -13.37 2.14 -12.02
N VAL A 242 -12.88 1.51 -13.09
CA VAL A 242 -12.80 2.17 -14.41
C VAL A 242 -14.20 2.47 -14.94
N ASP A 243 -15.15 1.55 -14.73
CA ASP A 243 -16.55 1.75 -15.07
C ASP A 243 -17.15 2.93 -14.31
N GLU A 244 -16.81 3.09 -13.02
CA GLU A 244 -17.26 4.22 -12.20
C GLU A 244 -16.60 5.55 -12.62
N ILE A 245 -15.33 5.52 -13.02
CA ILE A 245 -14.63 6.69 -13.59
C ILE A 245 -15.30 7.15 -14.89
N GLU A 246 -15.74 6.21 -15.72
CA GLU A 246 -16.48 6.49 -16.96
C GLU A 246 -17.88 7.05 -16.68
N SER A 247 -18.65 6.38 -15.82
CA SER A 247 -20.03 6.78 -15.49
C SER A 247 -20.10 8.15 -14.81
N SER A 248 -19.08 8.48 -14.00
CA SER A 248 -18.93 9.78 -13.34
C SER A 248 -18.40 10.87 -14.29
N GLY A 249 -18.00 10.53 -15.52
CA GLY A 249 -17.49 11.49 -16.50
C GLY A 249 -16.12 12.07 -16.15
N GLU A 250 -15.28 11.34 -15.41
CA GLU A 250 -13.96 11.82 -14.95
C GLU A 250 -12.83 11.56 -15.95
N ILE A 251 -13.06 10.74 -16.99
CA ILE A 251 -12.08 10.43 -18.06
C ILE A 251 -11.46 11.70 -18.68
N PRO A 252 -12.23 12.75 -19.04
CA PRO A 252 -11.66 13.97 -19.60
C PRO A 252 -10.67 14.67 -18.68
N LYS A 253 -10.95 14.71 -17.37
CA LYS A 253 -10.03 15.33 -16.40
C LYS A 253 -8.76 14.49 -16.24
N ILE A 254 -8.87 13.16 -16.23
CA ILE A 254 -7.68 12.28 -16.18
C ILE A 254 -6.81 12.48 -17.41
N ILE A 255 -7.40 12.56 -18.61
CA ILE A 255 -6.67 12.84 -19.85
C ILE A 255 -6.04 14.24 -19.82
N SER A 256 -6.67 15.22 -19.18
CA SER A 256 -6.11 16.56 -19.05
C SER A 256 -4.79 16.61 -18.25
N PHE A 257 -4.52 15.63 -17.38
CA PHE A 257 -3.25 15.53 -16.66
C PHE A 257 -2.05 15.34 -17.58
N LEU A 258 -2.24 14.72 -18.76
CA LEU A 258 -1.20 14.59 -19.79
C LEU A 258 -0.70 15.93 -20.33
N SER A 259 -1.46 17.01 -20.13
CA SER A 259 -1.11 18.36 -20.56
C SER A 259 -0.82 19.29 -19.38
N HIS A 260 -0.61 18.75 -18.18
CA HIS A 260 -0.31 19.54 -16.98
C HIS A 260 1.09 20.16 -17.07
N GLN A 261 1.34 21.28 -16.37
CA GLN A 261 2.67 21.92 -16.37
C GLN A 261 3.72 21.15 -15.56
N ASP A 262 3.26 20.33 -14.62
CA ASP A 262 4.08 19.54 -13.72
C ASP A 262 4.34 18.17 -14.36
N LEU A 263 5.62 17.87 -14.61
CA LEU A 263 6.06 16.61 -15.19
C LEU A 263 5.61 15.42 -14.34
N GLU A 264 5.64 15.52 -13.01
CA GLU A 264 5.22 14.42 -12.14
C GLU A 264 3.73 14.09 -12.35
N ILE A 265 2.90 15.12 -12.48
CA ILE A 265 1.46 14.95 -12.77
C ILE A 265 1.25 14.35 -14.17
N GLN A 266 2.03 14.77 -15.18
CA GLN A 266 1.94 14.18 -16.51
C GLN A 266 2.30 12.69 -16.51
N VAL A 267 3.38 12.30 -15.83
CA VAL A 267 3.82 10.91 -15.72
C VAL A 267 2.76 10.07 -15.00
N LEU A 268 2.22 10.56 -13.89
CA LEU A 268 1.16 9.86 -13.16
C LEU A 268 -0.16 9.82 -13.94
N GLY A 269 -0.46 10.86 -14.72
CA GLY A 269 -1.57 10.87 -15.67
C GLY A 269 -1.41 9.79 -16.73
N MET A 270 -0.20 9.62 -17.26
CA MET A 270 0.14 8.54 -18.19
C MET A 270 -0.06 7.17 -17.55
N ASP A 271 0.41 6.96 -16.32
CA ASP A 271 0.19 5.71 -15.58
C ASP A 271 -1.31 5.41 -15.47
N CYS A 272 -2.12 6.36 -15.03
CA CYS A 272 -3.56 6.15 -14.92
C CYS A 272 -4.22 5.86 -16.29
N VAL A 273 -3.78 6.50 -17.37
CA VAL A 273 -4.22 6.20 -18.75
C VAL A 273 -3.89 4.75 -19.14
N LEU A 274 -2.69 4.27 -18.81
CA LEU A 274 -2.28 2.89 -19.09
C LEU A 274 -3.12 1.88 -18.29
N GLU A 275 -3.35 2.15 -17.00
CA GLU A 275 -4.17 1.28 -16.14
C GLU A 275 -5.63 1.24 -16.60
N ILE A 276 -6.20 2.38 -17.02
CA ILE A 276 -7.54 2.43 -17.63
C ILE A 276 -7.54 1.64 -18.94
N GLY A 277 -6.49 1.74 -19.76
CA GLY A 277 -6.33 0.91 -20.96
C GLY A 277 -6.35 -0.59 -20.66
N TYR A 278 -5.67 -1.01 -19.60
CA TYR A 278 -5.57 -2.42 -19.23
C TYR A 278 -6.88 -3.00 -18.65
N PHE A 279 -7.54 -2.29 -17.74
CA PHE A 279 -8.73 -2.79 -17.04
C PHE A 279 -10.07 -2.32 -17.65
N GLY A 280 -10.04 -1.30 -18.51
CA GLY A 280 -11.24 -0.62 -19.01
C GLY A 280 -12.04 -1.47 -20.00
N ARG A 281 -13.37 -1.38 -19.86
CA ARG A 281 -14.30 -1.93 -20.84
C ARG A 281 -14.44 -0.99 -22.04
N LYS A 282 -15.15 -1.48 -23.05
CA LYS A 282 -15.32 -0.81 -24.35
C LYS A 282 -15.71 0.67 -24.19
N GLU A 283 -16.64 0.97 -23.30
CA GLU A 283 -17.20 2.30 -23.06
C GLU A 283 -16.13 3.30 -22.57
N ALA A 284 -15.30 2.87 -21.62
CA ALA A 284 -14.20 3.69 -21.11
C ALA A 284 -13.15 3.98 -22.19
N ILE A 285 -12.80 2.98 -23.01
CA ILE A 285 -11.82 3.16 -24.10
C ILE A 285 -12.39 4.07 -25.19
N GLU A 286 -13.67 3.93 -25.56
CA GLU A 286 -14.34 4.85 -26.49
C GLU A 286 -14.35 6.29 -25.96
N ALA A 287 -14.62 6.48 -24.67
CA ALA A 287 -14.58 7.80 -24.04
C ALA A 287 -13.17 8.40 -24.11
N MET A 288 -12.11 7.63 -23.84
CA MET A 288 -10.74 8.11 -23.96
C MET A 288 -10.37 8.53 -25.39
N LEU A 289 -10.76 7.72 -26.38
CA LEU A 289 -10.49 8.01 -27.79
C LEU A 289 -11.29 9.23 -28.28
N ARG A 290 -12.52 9.41 -27.80
CA ARG A 290 -13.37 10.58 -28.11
C ARG A 290 -12.79 11.88 -27.55
N GLU A 291 -12.18 11.81 -26.38
CA GLU A 291 -11.49 12.94 -25.75
C GLU A 291 -10.13 13.26 -26.42
N GLY A 292 -9.76 12.52 -27.47
CA GLY A 292 -8.56 12.79 -28.24
C GLY A 292 -7.27 12.31 -27.57
N LEU A 293 -7.33 11.24 -26.76
CA LEU A 293 -6.17 10.65 -26.11
C LEU A 293 -4.99 10.45 -27.07
N ILE A 294 -5.23 9.85 -28.23
CA ILE A 294 -4.16 9.51 -29.19
C ILE A 294 -3.41 10.75 -29.67
N LYS A 295 -4.13 11.85 -29.90
CA LYS A 295 -3.50 13.12 -30.29
C LYS A 295 -2.54 13.61 -29.20
N ARG A 296 -2.97 13.58 -27.93
CA ARG A 296 -2.13 13.99 -26.79
C ARG A 296 -0.93 13.07 -26.60
N LEU A 297 -1.09 11.76 -26.80
CA LEU A 297 0.02 10.82 -26.72
C LEU A 297 1.05 11.06 -27.83
N VAL A 298 0.61 11.34 -29.06
CA VAL A 298 1.53 11.71 -30.16
C VAL A 298 2.28 13.01 -29.84
N GLU A 299 1.60 14.01 -29.28
CA GLU A 299 2.23 15.26 -28.84
C GLU A 299 3.27 15.03 -27.72
N LEU A 300 2.97 14.16 -26.75
CA LEU A 300 3.91 13.79 -25.68
C LEU A 300 5.11 12.99 -26.20
N GLN A 301 4.89 12.04 -27.11
CA GLN A 301 5.98 11.27 -27.73
C GLN A 301 6.93 12.16 -28.54
N ARG A 302 6.43 13.28 -29.09
CA ARG A 302 7.26 14.28 -29.78
C ARG A 302 8.04 15.21 -28.84
N SER A 303 7.66 15.28 -27.57
CA SER A 303 8.29 16.19 -26.59
C SER A 303 9.72 15.76 -26.23
N GLU A 304 10.47 16.66 -25.57
CA GLU A 304 11.83 16.37 -25.09
C GLU A 304 11.89 15.15 -24.15
N MET A 305 10.82 14.90 -23.39
CA MET A 305 10.67 13.77 -22.47
C MET A 305 10.05 12.53 -23.14
N GLY A 306 9.84 12.60 -24.46
CA GLY A 306 9.30 11.54 -25.31
C GLY A 306 10.39 10.77 -26.05
N GLY A 307 10.13 10.45 -27.31
CA GLY A 307 11.03 9.69 -28.18
C GLY A 307 10.54 8.27 -28.47
N ASP A 308 11.36 7.54 -29.22
CA ASP A 308 11.06 6.20 -29.69
C ASP A 308 11.99 5.19 -29.00
N LEU A 309 11.50 3.98 -28.73
CA LEU A 309 12.32 2.94 -28.08
C LEU A 309 13.51 2.49 -28.94
N ILE A 310 13.53 2.86 -30.22
CA ILE A 310 14.66 2.64 -31.14
C ILE A 310 15.89 3.45 -30.69
N ASP A 311 15.71 4.65 -30.13
CA ASP A 311 16.81 5.50 -29.65
C ASP A 311 17.43 5.01 -28.33
N MET A 312 16.77 4.08 -27.62
CA MET A 312 17.34 3.37 -26.46
C MET A 312 18.67 2.69 -26.81
N GLY A 313 18.81 2.21 -28.06
CA GLY A 313 20.04 1.61 -28.57
C GLY A 313 21.23 2.59 -28.61
N ARG A 314 20.96 3.87 -28.89
CA ARG A 314 21.97 4.95 -28.97
C ARG A 314 22.31 5.51 -27.58
N TYR A 315 21.35 5.54 -26.66
CA TYR A 315 21.49 6.13 -25.32
C TYR A 315 22.48 5.40 -24.37
N GLY A 316 22.93 4.20 -24.73
CA GLY A 316 23.88 3.41 -23.93
C GLY A 316 25.15 3.01 -24.67
N SER A 317 25.47 3.66 -25.79
CA SER A 317 26.73 3.47 -26.51
C SER A 317 27.71 4.63 -26.35
N GLY A 318 27.33 5.70 -25.64
CA GLY A 318 28.22 6.82 -25.28
C GLY A 318 28.25 7.00 -23.77
N ASP A 319 29.45 7.03 -23.20
CA ASP A 319 29.78 7.31 -21.79
C ASP A 319 29.45 6.24 -20.74
N GLY A 320 30.26 5.18 -20.78
CA GLY A 320 30.54 4.34 -19.61
C GLY A 320 31.78 3.52 -19.87
N LYS A 321 32.93 3.95 -19.35
CA LYS A 321 34.20 3.22 -19.44
C LYS A 321 33.99 1.73 -19.16
N GLU A 322 34.41 0.93 -20.13
CA GLU A 322 34.69 -0.49 -20.02
C GLU A 322 35.56 -0.71 -18.77
N ASN A 323 34.97 -1.22 -17.69
CA ASN A 323 35.72 -2.03 -16.74
C ASN A 323 35.52 -3.46 -17.17
N GLU A 324 36.52 -3.98 -17.87
CA GLU A 324 36.71 -5.39 -18.14
C GLU A 324 36.60 -6.19 -16.84
N GLY A 325 35.55 -7.00 -16.77
CA GLY A 325 35.37 -8.05 -15.76
C GLY A 325 34.90 -9.30 -16.47
N VAL A 326 35.87 -10.11 -16.88
CA VAL A 326 35.70 -11.40 -17.57
C VAL A 326 34.83 -12.33 -16.72
N GLY A 327 33.73 -12.83 -17.29
CA GLY A 327 32.88 -13.84 -16.66
C GLY A 327 31.86 -14.42 -17.64
N ALA A 328 32.17 -15.61 -18.14
CA ALA A 328 31.40 -16.35 -19.14
C ALA A 328 29.98 -16.73 -18.69
N GLY A 329 29.04 -16.71 -19.65
CA GLY A 329 27.88 -17.60 -19.66
C GLY A 329 26.61 -17.11 -18.98
N GLY A 330 25.76 -16.44 -19.76
CA GLY A 330 24.29 -16.53 -19.63
C GLY A 330 23.63 -15.66 -18.58
N LEU A 331 23.44 -14.36 -18.84
CA LEU A 331 22.50 -13.46 -18.13
C LEU A 331 22.16 -12.22 -19.01
N GLU A 332 21.76 -12.40 -20.27
CA GLU A 332 21.41 -11.26 -21.15
C GLU A 332 20.05 -10.59 -20.80
N GLY A 333 19.18 -11.25 -20.02
CA GLY A 333 17.86 -10.72 -19.67
C GLY A 333 17.91 -9.56 -18.66
N GLY A 334 18.72 -9.67 -17.60
CA GLY A 334 18.70 -8.71 -16.50
C GLY A 334 19.29 -7.32 -16.84
N ASN A 335 20.22 -7.25 -17.80
CA ASN A 335 20.86 -5.99 -18.19
C ASN A 335 19.94 -5.15 -19.11
N ARG A 336 19.09 -5.81 -19.91
CA ARG A 336 18.16 -5.15 -20.83
C ARG A 336 17.00 -4.49 -20.10
N GLU A 337 16.37 -5.19 -19.16
CA GLU A 337 15.30 -4.63 -18.32
C GLU A 337 15.80 -3.44 -17.47
N SER A 338 17.01 -3.52 -16.92
CA SER A 338 17.63 -2.42 -16.16
C SER A 338 17.89 -1.18 -17.02
N ARG A 339 18.26 -1.38 -18.29
CA ARG A 339 18.53 -0.30 -19.26
C ARG A 339 17.24 0.35 -19.76
N GLU A 340 16.23 -0.45 -20.07
CA GLU A 340 14.89 0.03 -20.45
C GLU A 340 14.26 0.84 -19.33
N LYS A 341 14.35 0.36 -18.08
CA LYS A 341 13.84 1.09 -16.92
C LYS A 341 14.52 2.46 -16.76
N ARG A 342 15.86 2.53 -16.85
CA ARG A 342 16.61 3.81 -16.80
C ARG A 342 16.28 4.74 -17.97
N PHE A 343 16.01 4.19 -19.15
CA PHE A 343 15.60 4.97 -20.30
C PHE A 343 14.20 5.56 -20.09
N LEU A 344 13.24 4.78 -19.59
CA LEU A 344 11.90 5.27 -19.27
C LEU A 344 11.87 6.24 -18.07
N GLU A 345 12.82 6.13 -17.14
CA GLU A 345 13.01 7.13 -16.08
C GLU A 345 13.46 8.49 -16.64
N SER A 346 14.21 8.51 -17.75
CA SER A 346 14.65 9.73 -18.44
C SER A 346 13.70 10.20 -19.53
N HIS A 347 12.93 9.28 -20.13
CA HIS A 347 11.99 9.53 -21.22
C HIS A 347 10.65 8.83 -20.91
N PRO A 348 9.87 9.34 -19.93
CA PRO A 348 8.67 8.67 -19.46
C PRO A 348 7.57 8.53 -20.51
N PHE A 349 7.62 9.34 -21.58
CA PHE A 349 6.65 9.30 -22.68
C PHE A 349 7.18 8.57 -23.92
N ALA A 350 8.35 7.93 -23.83
CA ALA A 350 8.87 7.16 -24.95
C ALA A 350 7.89 6.06 -25.38
N SER A 351 7.60 6.01 -26.68
CA SER A 351 6.66 5.08 -27.31
C SER A 351 5.32 4.98 -26.56
N CYS A 352 4.82 6.08 -25.98
CA CYS A 352 3.63 6.06 -25.13
C CYS A 352 2.37 5.62 -25.88
N VAL A 353 2.28 5.90 -27.19
CA VAL A 353 1.18 5.42 -28.05
C VAL A 353 1.22 3.90 -28.16
N ALA A 354 2.40 3.32 -28.41
CA ALA A 354 2.59 1.88 -28.50
C ALA A 354 2.33 1.21 -27.14
N ARG A 355 2.84 1.77 -26.04
CA ARG A 355 2.58 1.27 -24.68
C ARG A 355 1.09 1.23 -24.38
N PHE A 356 0.33 2.27 -24.73
CA PHE A 356 -1.12 2.28 -24.58
C PHE A 356 -1.79 1.18 -25.43
N ALA A 357 -1.41 1.04 -26.70
CA ALA A 357 -1.94 -0.02 -27.57
C ALA A 357 -1.66 -1.43 -27.03
N VAL A 358 -0.47 -1.65 -26.45
CA VAL A 358 -0.11 -2.90 -25.77
C VAL A 358 -1.03 -3.17 -24.60
N GLN A 359 -1.32 -2.18 -23.74
CA GLN A 359 -2.25 -2.36 -22.62
C GLN A 359 -3.64 -2.80 -23.09
N LEU A 360 -4.15 -2.28 -24.22
CA LEU A 360 -5.42 -2.73 -24.78
C LEU A 360 -5.36 -4.19 -25.28
N GLU A 361 -4.22 -4.61 -25.84
CA GLU A 361 -4.06 -5.96 -26.39
C GLU A 361 -3.89 -7.02 -25.30
N VAL A 362 -3.12 -6.73 -24.23
CA VAL A 362 -2.87 -7.67 -23.12
C VAL A 362 -3.84 -7.51 -21.95
N GLY A 363 -4.66 -6.44 -21.96
CA GLY A 363 -5.57 -6.07 -20.88
C GLY A 363 -6.69 -7.07 -20.60
N GLU A 364 -7.32 -6.91 -19.44
CA GLU A 364 -8.41 -7.76 -18.93
C GLU A 364 -9.80 -7.28 -19.40
N GLY A 365 -9.94 -5.99 -19.76
CA GLY A 365 -11.27 -5.37 -19.94
C GLY A 365 -11.95 -5.60 -21.30
N LEU A 366 -11.18 -5.85 -22.37
CA LEU A 366 -11.68 -5.92 -23.75
C LEU A 366 -11.75 -7.34 -24.31
N ARG A 367 -12.75 -7.61 -25.15
CA ARG A 367 -12.87 -8.85 -25.94
C ARG A 367 -11.95 -8.81 -27.16
N GLN A 368 -11.55 -9.97 -27.69
CA GLN A 368 -10.65 -10.06 -28.86
C GLN A 368 -11.14 -9.31 -30.12
N ARG A 369 -12.45 -9.15 -30.30
CA ARG A 369 -13.00 -8.36 -31.42
C ARG A 369 -12.85 -6.86 -31.18
N GLU A 370 -13.03 -6.41 -29.94
CA GLU A 370 -12.88 -5.01 -29.54
C GLU A 370 -11.42 -4.58 -29.59
N ARG A 371 -10.49 -5.40 -29.09
CA ARG A 371 -9.03 -5.17 -29.20
C ARG A 371 -8.61 -4.88 -30.64
N ARG A 372 -9.03 -5.74 -31.57
CA ARG A 372 -8.77 -5.58 -33.01
C ARG A 372 -9.38 -4.30 -33.58
N ALA A 373 -10.61 -3.96 -33.18
CA ALA A 373 -11.28 -2.75 -33.65
C ALA A 373 -10.56 -1.49 -33.17
N PHE A 374 -10.28 -1.40 -31.86
CA PHE A 374 -9.56 -0.26 -31.29
C PHE A 374 -8.15 -0.14 -31.83
N LYS A 375 -7.44 -1.25 -32.08
CA LYS A 375 -6.13 -1.21 -32.74
C LYS A 375 -6.21 -0.50 -34.09
N GLN A 376 -7.20 -0.81 -34.93
CA GLN A 376 -7.38 -0.10 -36.21
C GLN A 376 -7.73 1.37 -36.00
N GLU A 377 -8.59 1.67 -35.02
CA GLU A 377 -8.99 3.04 -34.71
C GLU A 377 -7.81 3.90 -34.22
N ILE A 378 -6.91 3.32 -33.42
CA ILE A 378 -5.67 3.96 -32.98
C ILE A 378 -4.78 4.27 -34.18
N LEU A 379 -4.58 3.31 -35.09
CA LEU A 379 -3.75 3.51 -36.28
C LEU A 379 -4.27 4.64 -37.17
N VAL A 380 -5.59 4.78 -37.30
CA VAL A 380 -6.21 5.91 -38.03
C VAL A 380 -5.92 7.22 -37.31
N ARG A 381 -6.18 7.31 -36.01
CA ARG A 381 -5.95 8.54 -35.24
C ARG A 381 -4.50 8.95 -35.14
N VAL A 382 -3.56 7.99 -35.12
CA VAL A 382 -2.12 8.28 -35.18
C VAL A 382 -1.80 9.02 -36.47
N ARG A 383 -2.27 8.54 -37.62
CA ARG A 383 -2.04 9.20 -38.92
C ARG A 383 -2.65 10.60 -38.98
N GLU A 384 -3.80 10.80 -38.35
CA GLU A 384 -4.45 12.12 -38.26
C GLU A 384 -3.71 13.10 -37.34
N ALA A 385 -3.03 12.60 -36.30
CA ALA A 385 -2.34 13.42 -35.30
C ALA A 385 -0.87 13.72 -35.63
N CYS A 386 -0.24 12.91 -36.49
CA CYS A 386 1.15 13.11 -36.89
C CYS A 386 1.30 14.30 -37.85
N VAL A 387 2.44 14.99 -37.76
CA VAL A 387 2.77 16.13 -38.63
C VAL A 387 3.45 15.71 -39.93
N SER A 388 3.94 14.47 -40.00
CA SER A 388 4.61 13.93 -41.20
C SER A 388 4.34 12.44 -41.38
N ASP A 389 4.45 11.97 -42.63
CA ASP A 389 4.31 10.55 -42.96
C ASP A 389 5.42 9.70 -42.33
N ALA A 390 6.61 10.27 -42.12
CA ALA A 390 7.73 9.58 -41.47
C ALA A 390 7.43 9.31 -39.99
N GLU A 391 6.96 10.32 -39.25
CA GLU A 391 6.53 10.18 -37.86
C GLU A 391 5.38 9.16 -37.73
N ALA A 392 4.36 9.28 -38.59
CA ALA A 392 3.25 8.34 -38.63
C ALA A 392 3.73 6.90 -38.89
N ALA A 393 4.67 6.70 -39.82
CA ALA A 393 5.22 5.38 -40.13
C ALA A 393 5.97 4.78 -38.93
N THR A 394 6.76 5.57 -38.21
CA THR A 394 7.48 5.10 -37.02
C THR A 394 6.52 4.66 -35.91
N ILE A 395 5.58 5.53 -35.52
CA ILE A 395 4.62 5.22 -34.45
C ILE A 395 3.73 4.03 -34.84
N VAL A 396 3.27 3.97 -36.10
CA VAL A 396 2.48 2.83 -36.61
C VAL A 396 3.29 1.53 -36.53
N ALA A 397 4.57 1.57 -36.90
CA ALA A 397 5.43 0.40 -36.78
C ALA A 397 5.53 -0.04 -35.30
N GLU A 398 5.82 0.87 -34.37
CA GLU A 398 5.89 0.55 -32.94
C GLU A 398 4.59 -0.07 -32.40
N VAL A 399 3.43 0.48 -32.78
CA VAL A 399 2.12 -0.06 -32.37
C VAL A 399 1.90 -1.47 -32.93
N LEU A 400 2.27 -1.71 -34.19
CA LEU A 400 2.10 -3.02 -34.82
C LEU A 400 3.05 -4.06 -34.21
N TRP A 401 4.33 -3.73 -34.05
CA TRP A 401 5.36 -4.62 -33.51
C TRP A 401 5.23 -4.86 -32.01
N GLY A 402 4.98 -3.81 -31.22
CA GLY A 402 4.81 -3.91 -29.76
C GLY A 402 3.57 -4.70 -29.35
N SER A 403 2.54 -4.70 -30.19
CA SER A 403 1.28 -5.43 -29.95
C SER A 403 1.16 -6.72 -30.79
N SER A 404 2.30 -7.34 -31.13
CA SER A 404 2.34 -8.64 -31.82
C SER A 404 2.48 -9.78 -30.78
N PRO A 405 1.71 -10.88 -30.87
CA PRO A 405 1.71 -11.97 -29.89
C PRO A 405 3.05 -12.67 -29.69
#